data_AF-A0A3N1D4M6-F1
#
_entry.id   AF-A0A3N1D4M6-F1
#
_cell.length_a   1.000
_cell.length_b   1.000
_cell.length_c   1.000
_cell.angle_alpha   90.00
_cell.angle_beta   90.00
_cell.angle_gamma   90.00
#
_symmetry.space_group_name_H-M   'P 1'
#
loop_
_entity.id
_entity.type
_entity.pdbx_description
1 polymer ?
#
loop_
_entity_poly.entity_id
_entity_poly.type
_entity_poly.pdbx_seq_one_letter_code
_entity_poly.pdbx_strand_id
1 'polypeptide(L)'
;MTAAASEPCASRPPEKDLKSIRAALLPEDLGEFDAGLRRAMNRAADHLDLAPVHEFIEAWWRIAVSSVDPQAHRSALRASEALLRGEPVATTDARHDQASSLRP
;
A
#
# COMPACT_ATOMS: atom_id res chain seq x y z
N MET A 1 -19.33 33.75 1.84
CA MET A 1 -18.38 32.85 2.53
C MET A 1 -18.46 31.49 1.85
N THR A 2 -17.59 31.23 0.89
CA THR A 2 -17.48 29.97 0.16
C THR A 2 -16.69 28.99 1.02
N ALA A 3 -17.35 27.91 1.47
CA ALA A 3 -16.69 26.79 2.11
C ALA A 3 -15.86 26.06 1.05
N ALA A 4 -14.53 26.11 1.21
CA ALA A 4 -13.61 25.33 0.41
C ALA A 4 -13.92 23.84 0.62
N ALA A 5 -14.55 23.23 -0.38
CA ALA A 5 -14.51 21.80 -0.56
C ALA A 5 -13.03 21.39 -0.54
N SER A 6 -12.63 20.67 0.50
CA SER A 6 -11.34 19.99 0.51
C SER A 6 -11.45 18.88 -0.53
N GLU A 7 -11.11 19.20 -1.77
CA GLU A 7 -10.74 18.20 -2.76
C GLU A 7 -9.52 17.48 -2.18
N PRO A 8 -9.59 16.18 -1.83
CA PRO A 8 -8.40 15.48 -1.42
C PRO A 8 -7.55 15.30 -2.68
N CYS A 9 -6.49 16.10 -2.75
CA CYS A 9 -5.36 15.98 -3.66
C CYS A 9 -4.89 14.52 -3.69
N ALA A 10 -5.33 13.78 -4.71
CA ALA A 10 -4.91 12.41 -4.98
C ALA A 10 -3.45 12.41 -5.45
N SER A 11 -2.50 12.40 -4.50
CA SER A 11 -1.08 12.14 -4.78
C SER A 11 -0.20 11.95 -3.53
N ARG A 12 -0.67 12.31 -2.32
CA ARG A 12 0.14 12.12 -1.11
C ARG A 12 -0.16 10.76 -0.47
N PRO A 13 0.85 9.92 -0.21
CA PRO A 13 0.65 8.69 0.55
C PRO A 13 0.10 9.02 1.95
N PRO A 14 -0.79 8.20 2.51
CA PRO A 14 -1.30 8.41 3.87
C PRO A 14 -0.16 8.46 4.88
N GLU A 15 -0.35 9.16 5.99
CA GLU A 15 0.60 9.10 7.10
C GLU A 15 0.63 7.69 7.71
N LYS A 16 1.76 7.31 8.33
CA LYS A 16 1.97 6.00 8.96
C LYS A 16 1.31 5.91 10.33
N ASP A 17 0.03 6.22 10.38
CA ASP A 17 -0.81 6.12 11.57
C ASP A 17 -2.13 5.41 11.25
N LEU A 18 -2.74 4.80 12.26
CA LEU A 18 -3.94 3.99 12.09
C LEU A 18 -5.13 4.76 11.52
N LYS A 19 -5.27 6.04 11.83
CA LYS A 19 -6.39 6.87 11.38
C LYS A 19 -6.24 7.22 9.91
N SER A 20 -5.04 7.64 9.51
CA SER A 20 -4.70 8.00 8.13
C SER A 20 -4.75 6.78 7.22
N ILE A 21 -4.22 5.64 7.68
CA ILE A 21 -4.31 4.36 6.96
C ILE A 21 -5.77 3.98 6.77
N ARG A 22 -6.58 3.94 7.83
CA ARG A 22 -8.01 3.60 7.75
C ARG A 22 -8.79 4.50 6.78
N ALA A 23 -8.48 5.80 6.74
CA ALA A 23 -9.15 6.74 5.85
C ALA A 23 -8.81 6.55 4.36
N ALA A 24 -7.67 5.92 4.07
CA ALA A 24 -7.20 5.65 2.71
C ALA A 24 -7.57 4.23 2.20
N LEU A 25 -8.14 3.38 3.05
CA LEU A 25 -8.56 2.03 2.66
C LEU A 25 -9.89 2.04 1.91
N LEU A 26 -10.07 1.03 1.05
CA LEU A 26 -11.34 0.77 0.40
C LEU A 26 -12.36 0.23 1.42
N PRO A 27 -13.67 0.45 1.23
CA PRO A 27 -14.70 -0.03 2.16
C PRO A 27 -14.65 -1.54 2.43
N GLU A 28 -14.18 -2.31 1.45
CA GLU A 28 -14.04 -3.77 1.51
C GLU A 28 -12.95 -4.21 2.50
N ASP A 29 -11.86 -3.43 2.60
CA ASP A 29 -10.70 -3.72 3.46
C ASP A 29 -10.91 -3.30 4.92
N LEU A 30 -11.87 -2.40 5.18
CA LEU A 30 -12.11 -1.85 6.53
C LEU A 30 -12.45 -2.92 7.57
N GLY A 31 -13.19 -3.95 7.17
CA GLY A 31 -13.59 -5.04 8.07
C GLY A 31 -12.39 -5.89 8.52
N GLU A 32 -11.50 -6.22 7.57
CA GLU A 32 -10.27 -6.97 7.86
C GLU A 32 -9.30 -6.13 8.68
N PHE A 33 -9.15 -4.85 8.36
CA PHE A 33 -8.34 -3.90 9.11
C PHE A 33 -8.78 -3.82 10.58
N ASP A 34 -10.07 -3.62 10.84
CA ASP A 34 -10.59 -3.49 12.22
C ASP A 34 -10.40 -4.77 13.04
N ALA A 35 -10.67 -5.92 12.43
CA ALA A 35 -10.48 -7.22 13.07
C ALA A 35 -8.99 -7.49 13.36
N GLY A 36 -8.12 -7.19 12.41
CA GLY A 36 -6.67 -7.34 12.55
C GLY A 36 -6.08 -6.41 13.61
N LEU A 37 -6.49 -5.14 13.63
CA LEU A 37 -6.05 -4.16 14.62
C LEU A 37 -6.41 -4.61 16.04
N ARG A 38 -7.64 -5.09 16.25
CA ARG A 38 -8.07 -5.61 17.55
C ARG A 38 -7.21 -6.80 18.01
N ARG A 39 -6.84 -7.70 17.10
CA ARG A 39 -5.94 -8.83 17.41
C ARG A 39 -4.53 -8.36 17.76
N ALA A 40 -3.98 -7.40 17.01
CA ALA A 40 -2.65 -6.85 17.28
C ALA A 40 -2.60 -6.15 18.65
N MET A 41 -3.62 -5.35 18.98
CA MET A 41 -3.75 -4.68 20.27
C MET A 41 -3.88 -5.66 21.44
N ASN A 42 -4.66 -6.74 21.27
CA ASN A 42 -4.79 -7.78 22.30
C ASN A 42 -3.44 -8.47 22.56
N ARG A 43 -2.73 -8.88 21.51
CA ARG A 43 -1.39 -9.49 21.66
C ARG A 43 -0.41 -8.55 22.34
N ALA A 44 -0.46 -7.26 21.99
CA ALA A 44 0.39 -6.27 22.61
C ALA A 44 0.09 -6.06 24.09
N ALA A 45 -1.20 -6.10 24.47
CA ALA A 45 -1.60 -6.05 25.87
C ALA A 45 -1.18 -7.32 26.64
N ASP A 46 -1.33 -8.50 26.04
CA ASP A 46 -1.01 -9.79 26.65
C ASP A 46 0.51 -9.96 26.90
N HIS A 47 1.34 -9.49 25.98
CA HIS A 47 2.79 -9.65 26.02
C HIS A 47 3.55 -8.38 26.44
N LEU A 48 2.83 -7.26 26.66
CA LEU A 48 3.40 -5.93 26.88
C LEU A 48 4.43 -5.53 25.79
N ASP A 49 4.19 -6.01 24.57
CA ASP A 49 5.06 -5.81 23.41
C ASP A 49 4.29 -5.10 22.29
N LEU A 50 4.77 -3.93 21.86
CA LEU A 50 4.14 -3.14 20.81
C LEU A 50 4.60 -3.54 19.40
N ALA A 51 5.59 -4.43 19.24
CA ALA A 51 6.06 -4.88 17.95
C ALA A 51 4.93 -5.36 17.01
N PRO A 52 3.94 -6.15 17.47
CA PRO A 52 2.82 -6.58 16.62
C PRO A 52 1.98 -5.41 16.08
N VAL A 53 1.87 -4.31 16.81
CA VAL A 53 1.12 -3.12 16.37
C VAL A 53 1.93 -2.33 15.33
N HIS A 54 3.24 -2.20 15.52
CA HIS A 54 4.12 -1.56 14.53
C HIS A 54 4.17 -2.33 13.22
N GLU A 55 4.28 -3.67 13.29
CA GLU A 55 4.22 -4.54 12.11
C GLU A 55 2.87 -4.43 11.39
N PHE A 56 1.77 -4.37 12.15
CA PHE A 56 0.43 -4.17 11.59
C PHE A 56 0.31 -2.83 10.84
N ILE A 57 0.82 -1.73 11.42
CA ILE A 57 0.83 -0.41 10.78
C ILE A 57 1.65 -0.45 9.49
N GLU A 58 2.84 -1.05 9.49
CA GLU A 58 3.70 -1.15 8.30
C GLU A 58 3.08 -2.01 7.18
N ALA A 59 2.38 -3.09 7.53
CA ALA A 59 1.68 -3.93 6.56
C ALA A 59 0.54 -3.17 5.90
N TRP A 60 -0.34 -2.56 6.71
CA TRP A 60 -1.53 -1.87 6.20
C TRP A 60 -1.24 -0.52 5.56
N TRP A 61 -0.16 0.15 5.94
CA TRP A 61 0.27 1.36 5.25
C TRP A 61 0.62 1.09 3.79
N ARG A 62 1.28 -0.04 3.48
CA ARG A 62 1.58 -0.42 2.08
C ARG A 62 0.31 -0.67 1.27
N ILE A 63 -0.69 -1.32 1.89
CA ILE A 63 -2.00 -1.55 1.27
C ILE A 63 -2.68 -0.20 1.00
N ALA A 64 -2.73 0.68 1.99
CA ALA A 64 -3.34 2.00 1.86
C ALA A 64 -2.66 2.87 0.78
N VAL A 65 -1.32 2.82 0.68
CA VAL A 65 -0.58 3.49 -0.41
C VAL A 65 -1.01 2.94 -1.78
N SER A 66 -1.19 1.62 -1.91
CA SER A 66 -1.63 1.00 -3.16
C SER A 66 -3.09 1.32 -3.51
N SER A 67 -3.95 1.51 -2.51
CA SER A 67 -5.36 1.86 -2.70
C SER A 67 -5.56 3.31 -3.14
N VAL A 68 -4.61 4.20 -2.83
CA VAL A 68 -4.61 5.60 -3.27
C VAL A 68 -4.25 5.77 -4.76
N ASP A 69 -3.63 4.77 -5.40
CA ASP A 69 -3.40 4.73 -6.84
C ASP A 69 -4.20 3.58 -7.50
N PRO A 70 -5.43 3.84 -7.98
CA PRO A 70 -6.26 2.85 -8.67
C PRO A 70 -5.60 2.24 -9.92
N GLN A 71 -4.59 2.89 -10.51
CA GLN A 71 -3.88 2.39 -11.69
C GLN A 71 -2.73 1.45 -11.32
N ALA A 72 -2.01 1.73 -10.23
CA ALA A 72 -1.06 0.79 -9.65
C ALA A 72 -1.76 -0.46 -9.09
N HIS A 73 -2.91 -0.30 -8.43
CA HIS A 73 -3.71 -1.44 -7.93
C HIS A 73 -4.17 -2.36 -9.07
N ARG A 74 -4.69 -1.80 -10.18
CA ARG A 74 -5.04 -2.58 -11.37
C ARG A 74 -3.83 -3.26 -12.02
N SER A 75 -2.67 -2.61 -12.01
CA SER A 75 -1.43 -3.19 -12.55
C SER A 75 -0.90 -4.33 -11.67
N ALA A 76 -1.00 -4.21 -10.35
CA ALA A 76 -0.63 -5.25 -9.39
C ALA A 76 -1.58 -6.46 -9.45
N LEU A 77 -2.89 -6.25 -9.60
CA LEU A 77 -3.85 -7.32 -9.83
C LEU A 77 -3.58 -8.05 -11.17
N ARG A 78 -3.28 -7.31 -12.24
CA ARG A 78 -2.89 -7.90 -13.54
C ARG A 78 -1.59 -8.71 -13.45
N ALA A 79 -0.59 -8.21 -12.71
CA ALA A 79 0.67 -8.92 -12.48
C ALA A 79 0.49 -10.18 -11.62
N SER A 80 -0.33 -10.10 -10.56
CA SER A 80 -0.70 -11.25 -9.70
C SER A 80 -1.41 -12.34 -10.51
N GLU A 81 -2.40 -11.96 -11.32
CA GLU A 81 -3.07 -12.87 -12.23
C GLU A 81 -2.12 -13.51 -13.27
N ALA A 82 -1.12 -12.77 -13.76
CA ALA A 82 -0.12 -13.30 -14.69
C ALA A 82 0.80 -14.32 -14.01
N LEU A 83 1.24 -14.06 -12.78
CA LEU A 83 2.07 -14.98 -12.00
C LEU A 83 1.32 -16.26 -11.61
N LEU A 84 0.04 -16.17 -11.27
CA LEU A 84 -0.81 -17.34 -11.03
C LEU A 84 -1.05 -18.19 -12.30
N ARG A 85 -0.94 -17.57 -13.48
CA ARG A 85 -0.96 -18.25 -14.78
C ARG A 85 0.42 -18.72 -15.26
N GLY A 86 1.49 -18.44 -14.51
CA GLY A 86 2.86 -18.84 -14.84
C GLY A 86 3.54 -17.97 -15.92
N GLU A 87 3.00 -16.78 -16.22
CA GLU A 87 3.57 -15.85 -17.19
C GLU A 87 4.66 -14.97 -16.55
N PRO A 88 5.84 -14.81 -17.19
CA PRO A 88 6.92 -13.98 -16.67
C PRO A 88 6.51 -12.50 -16.69
N VAL A 89 6.32 -11.91 -15.51
CA VAL A 89 6.18 -10.46 -15.36
C VAL A 89 7.51 -9.81 -15.68
N ALA A 90 7.59 -9.11 -16.81
CA ALA A 90 8.70 -8.26 -17.14
C ALA A 90 8.74 -7.08 -16.15
N THR A 91 9.47 -7.24 -15.06
CA THR A 91 10.08 -6.10 -14.37
C THR A 91 11.06 -5.49 -15.37
N THR A 92 10.62 -4.47 -16.09
CA THR A 92 11.54 -3.63 -16.85
C THR A 92 12.45 -2.94 -15.85
N ASP A 93 13.60 -3.56 -15.58
CA ASP A 93 14.77 -2.86 -15.08
C ASP A 93 15.24 -1.93 -16.20
N ALA A 94 14.71 -0.70 -16.21
CA ALA A 94 15.12 0.35 -17.14
C ALA A 94 16.45 0.99 -16.71
N ARG A 95 17.44 0.21 -16.26
CA ARG A 95 18.79 0.70 -15.96
C ARG A 95 19.87 -0.27 -16.43
N HIS A 96 19.79 -0.73 -17.68
CA HIS A 96 20.92 -1.41 -18.30
C HIS A 96 20.99 -1.26 -19.83
N ASP A 97 20.85 -0.04 -20.39
CA ASP A 97 21.18 0.13 -21.82
C ASP A 97 21.63 1.55 -22.23
N GLN A 98 22.46 2.21 -21.42
CA GLN A 98 23.06 3.48 -21.85
C GLN A 98 24.54 3.57 -21.46
N ALA A 99 25.33 2.56 -21.84
CA ALA A 99 26.79 2.64 -21.81
C ALA A 99 27.46 1.86 -22.96
N SER A 100 26.79 1.72 -24.11
CA SER A 100 27.41 1.14 -25.33
C SER A 100 26.95 1.88 -26.58
N SER A 101 27.19 3.19 -26.65
CA SER A 101 27.27 3.89 -27.94
C SER A 101 28.04 5.19 -27.77
N LEU A 102 29.37 5.09 -27.90
CA LEU A 102 30.24 6.10 -28.49
C LEU A 102 31.58 5.42 -28.79
N ARG A 103 31.60 4.72 -29.92
CA ARG A 103 32.78 4.52 -30.77
C ARG A 103 32.65 5.50 -31.95
N PRO A 104 33.71 5.87 -32.69
CA PRO A 104 34.92 5.09 -33.00
C PRO A 104 36.21 5.61 -32.35
#